data_AF-A0A2E7ARH8-F1
#
_entry.id   AF-A0A2E7ARH8-F1
#
_cell.length_a   1.000
_cell.length_b   1.000
_cell.length_c   1.000
_cell.angle_alpha   90.00
_cell.angle_beta   90.00
_cell.angle_gamma   90.00
#
_symmetry.space_group_name_H-M   'P 1'
#
loop_
_entity.id
_entity.type
_entity.pdbx_description
1 polymer ?
#
loop_
_entity_poly.entity_id
_entity_poly.type
_entity_poly.pdbx_seq_one_letter_code
_entity_poly.pdbx_strand_id
1 'polypeptide(L)'
;MQFMTQPQVSGTRGEHTVTLQQLARQGVNLLGGLKGASGDRLLFRKGLKDNWDLGDASSQRIKDMIDGYIAKAEIDAPPAEADPVEALNPGMLAGLADSLDLKQAGINTII
;
A
#
# COMPACT_ATOMS: atom_id res chain seq x y z
N MET A 1 -11.63 -9.72 -21.41
CA MET A 1 -12.06 -9.17 -20.10
C MET A 1 -10.93 -9.42 -19.11
N GLN A 2 -10.32 -8.36 -18.59
CA GLN A 2 -9.29 -8.47 -17.57
C GLN A 2 -9.99 -8.39 -16.22
N PHE A 3 -10.01 -9.48 -15.45
CA PHE A 3 -10.54 -9.47 -14.10
C PHE A 3 -9.63 -8.57 -13.25
N MET A 4 -10.15 -7.44 -12.77
CA MET A 4 -9.44 -6.66 -11.76
C MET A 4 -9.39 -7.50 -10.48
N THR A 5 -8.22 -7.54 -9.83
CA THR A 5 -8.11 -8.08 -8.48
C THR A 5 -9.12 -7.36 -7.61
N GLN A 6 -9.98 -8.11 -6.90
CA GLN A 6 -10.92 -7.50 -5.96
C GLN A 6 -10.11 -6.81 -4.85
N PRO A 7 -10.18 -5.47 -4.75
CA PRO A 7 -9.47 -4.76 -3.71
C PRO A 7 -10.12 -5.06 -2.37
N GLN A 8 -9.35 -4.94 -1.29
CA GLN A 8 -9.93 -4.89 0.03
C GLN A 8 -10.68 -3.55 0.16
N VAL A 9 -12.01 -3.63 0.26
CA VAL A 9 -12.89 -2.44 0.26
C VAL A 9 -13.07 -1.84 1.67
N SER A 10 -12.73 -2.59 2.72
CA SER A 10 -12.76 -2.10 4.11
C SER A 10 -11.52 -2.55 4.88
N GLY A 11 -10.95 -1.64 5.67
CA GLY A 11 -9.84 -1.97 6.56
C GLY A 11 -10.27 -2.79 7.78
N THR A 12 -9.35 -3.00 8.71
CA THR A 12 -9.67 -3.68 9.98
C THR A 12 -10.55 -2.78 10.84
N ARG A 13 -11.58 -3.34 11.49
CA ARG A 13 -12.56 -2.64 12.36
C ARG A 13 -13.62 -1.80 11.63
N GLY A 14 -13.83 -2.01 10.33
CA GLY A 14 -15.05 -1.58 9.63
C GLY A 14 -15.13 -0.12 9.21
N GLU A 15 -14.24 0.76 9.68
CA GLU A 15 -14.39 2.21 9.45
C GLU A 15 -13.10 2.94 9.02
N HIS A 16 -11.96 2.24 8.96
CA HIS A 16 -10.67 2.92 8.74
C HIS A 16 -9.96 2.42 7.50
N THR A 17 -9.43 3.37 6.73
CA THR A 17 -8.54 3.07 5.62
C THR A 17 -7.25 2.48 6.17
N VAL A 18 -6.82 1.35 5.63
CA VAL A 18 -5.47 0.82 5.89
C VAL A 18 -4.59 1.25 4.74
N THR A 19 -3.64 2.14 5.03
CA THR A 19 -2.75 2.71 4.03
C THR A 19 -1.30 2.33 4.32
N LEU A 20 -0.51 2.15 3.26
CA LEU A 20 0.92 1.95 3.43
C LEU A 20 1.58 3.19 4.06
N GLN A 21 1.01 4.38 3.79
CA GLN A 21 1.35 5.68 4.37
C GLN A 21 1.29 5.64 5.89
N GLN A 22 0.18 5.13 6.43
CA GLN A 22 -0.04 4.95 7.85
C GLN A 22 0.94 3.95 8.46
N LEU A 23 1.10 2.77 7.83
CA LEU A 23 1.99 1.73 8.34
C LEU A 23 3.42 2.24 8.51
N ALA A 24 3.92 3.04 7.55
CA ALA A 24 5.24 3.60 7.70
C ALA A 24 5.34 4.73 8.74
N ARG A 25 4.27 5.51 8.97
CA ARG A 25 4.22 6.40 10.15
C ARG A 25 4.30 5.63 11.47
N GLN A 26 3.88 4.37 11.47
CA GLN A 26 3.97 3.46 12.61
C GLN A 26 5.32 2.72 12.70
N GLY A 27 6.28 3.04 11.82
CA GLY A 27 7.63 2.45 11.83
C GLY A 27 7.79 1.20 10.96
N VAL A 28 6.80 0.85 10.14
CA VAL A 28 6.93 -0.24 9.15
C VAL A 28 7.84 0.22 8.01
N ASN A 29 8.91 -0.54 7.76
CA ASN A 29 9.75 -0.35 6.60
C ASN A 29 9.22 -1.18 5.44
N LEU A 30 8.79 -0.51 4.37
CA LEU A 30 8.36 -1.19 3.16
C LEU A 30 9.58 -1.51 2.28
N LEU A 31 9.68 -2.76 1.84
CA LEU A 31 10.72 -3.24 0.95
C LEU A 31 10.12 -3.64 -0.40
N GLY A 32 10.96 -3.78 -1.42
CA GLY A 32 10.54 -4.29 -2.72
C GLY A 32 10.04 -5.74 -2.66
N GLY A 33 9.47 -6.23 -3.77
CA GLY A 33 9.02 -7.62 -3.84
C GLY A 33 10.19 -8.59 -3.66
N LEU A 34 10.04 -9.63 -2.82
CA LEU A 34 11.10 -10.60 -2.58
C LEU A 34 11.53 -11.28 -3.90
N LYS A 35 12.82 -11.16 -4.23
CA LYS A 35 13.43 -11.77 -5.42
C LYS A 35 14.03 -13.14 -5.08
N GLY A 36 14.59 -13.28 -3.87
CA GLY A 36 15.20 -14.51 -3.40
C GLY A 36 15.98 -14.29 -2.11
N ALA A 37 16.57 -15.36 -1.60
CA ALA A 37 17.40 -15.35 -0.41
C ALA A 37 18.68 -16.16 -0.64
N SER A 38 19.78 -15.75 -0.01
CA SER A 38 21.04 -16.47 0.02
C SER A 38 21.71 -16.32 1.38
N GLY A 39 21.78 -17.41 2.14
CA GLY A 39 22.23 -17.39 3.53
C GLY A 39 21.41 -16.40 4.37
N ASP A 40 22.10 -15.48 5.04
CA ASP A 40 21.50 -14.43 5.89
C ASP A 40 21.01 -13.20 5.10
N ARG A 41 21.05 -13.23 3.76
CA ARG A 41 20.72 -12.06 2.93
C ARG A 41 19.47 -12.28 2.08
N LEU A 42 18.51 -11.37 2.20
CA LEU A 42 17.35 -11.24 1.34
C LEU A 42 17.63 -10.26 0.20
N LEU A 43 17.12 -10.55 -0.99
CA LEU A 43 17.22 -9.71 -2.18
C LEU A 43 15.82 -9.29 -2.61
N PHE A 44 15.64 -8.02 -2.94
CA PHE A 44 14.38 -7.45 -3.37
C PHE A 44 14.43 -6.99 -4.82
N ARG A 45 13.25 -6.97 -5.45
CA ARG A 45 13.06 -6.40 -6.78
C ARG A 45 13.03 -4.88 -6.66
N LYS A 46 13.55 -4.21 -7.69
CA LYS A 46 13.36 -2.76 -7.88
C LYS A 46 11.91 -2.44 -8.23
N GLY A 47 11.57 -1.15 -8.22
CA GLY A 47 10.24 -0.67 -8.61
C GLY A 47 9.25 -0.59 -7.45
N LEU A 48 9.73 -0.50 -6.20
CA LEU A 48 8.83 -0.28 -5.05
C LEU A 48 7.99 0.99 -5.23
N LYS A 49 8.63 2.08 -5.68
CA LYS A 49 7.93 3.32 -5.99
C LYS A 49 6.88 3.15 -7.09
N ASP A 50 7.20 2.42 -8.17
CA ASP A 50 6.26 2.23 -9.27
C ASP A 50 5.05 1.40 -8.84
N ASN A 51 5.27 0.34 -8.04
CA ASN A 51 4.20 -0.48 -7.48
C ASN A 51 3.34 0.32 -6.50
N TRP A 52 3.97 1.20 -5.73
CA TRP A 52 3.28 2.12 -4.83
C TRP A 52 2.36 3.06 -5.61
N ASP A 53 2.92 3.80 -6.56
CA ASP A 53 2.18 4.78 -7.35
C ASP A 53 1.03 4.11 -8.12
N LEU A 54 1.23 2.87 -8.57
CA LEU A 54 0.19 2.05 -9.18
C LEU A 54 -0.94 1.72 -8.20
N GLY A 55 -0.60 1.41 -6.94
CA GLY A 55 -1.57 1.14 -5.88
C GLY A 55 -2.44 2.37 -5.56
N ASP A 56 -1.81 3.52 -5.32
CA ASP A 56 -2.51 4.79 -5.06
C ASP A 56 -3.41 5.17 -6.26
N ALA A 57 -2.89 5.07 -7.48
CA ALA A 57 -3.67 5.38 -8.69
C ALA A 57 -4.84 4.40 -8.90
N SER A 58 -4.69 3.14 -8.50
CA SER A 58 -5.78 2.15 -8.60
C SER A 58 -6.88 2.41 -7.56
N SER A 59 -6.49 2.76 -6.32
CA SER A 59 -7.42 3.19 -5.27
C SER A 59 -8.25 4.40 -5.74
N GLN A 60 -7.60 5.44 -6.26
CA GLN A 60 -8.30 6.63 -6.77
C GLN A 60 -9.27 6.29 -7.91
N ARG A 61 -8.85 5.48 -8.89
CA ARG A 61 -9.73 5.06 -10.00
C ARG A 61 -10.99 4.33 -9.54
N ILE A 62 -10.88 3.51 -8.50
CA ILE A 62 -12.03 2.78 -7.94
C ILE A 62 -12.99 3.77 -7.26
N LYS A 63 -12.47 4.73 -6.49
CA LYS A 63 -13.29 5.80 -5.87
C LYS A 63 -14.03 6.62 -6.94
N ASP A 64 -13.32 7.08 -7.96
CA ASP A 64 -13.91 7.84 -9.08
C ASP A 64 -15.00 7.04 -9.81
N MET A 65 -14.80 5.71 -9.97
CA MET A 65 -15.79 4.83 -10.58
C MET A 65 -17.06 4.69 -9.71
N ILE A 66 -16.91 4.61 -8.39
CA ILE A 66 -18.03 4.56 -7.44
C ILE A 66 -18.80 5.88 -7.48
N ASP A 67 -18.11 7.02 -7.39
CA ASP A 67 -18.73 8.35 -7.43
C ASP A 67 -19.47 8.57 -8.76
N GLY A 68 -18.86 8.17 -9.87
CA GLY A 68 -19.50 8.20 -11.19
C GLY A 68 -20.75 7.33 -11.29
N TYR A 69 -20.77 6.18 -10.61
CA TYR A 69 -21.96 5.34 -10.53
C TYR A 69 -23.06 5.95 -9.66
N ILE A 70 -22.72 6.49 -8.49
CA ILE A 70 -23.66 7.20 -7.59
C ILE A 70 -24.36 8.33 -8.35
N ALA A 71 -23.58 9.17 -9.04
CA ALA A 71 -24.11 10.29 -9.81
C ALA A 71 -25.03 9.82 -10.96
N LYS A 72 -24.64 8.77 -11.69
CA LYS A 72 -25.43 8.22 -12.80
C LYS A 72 -26.72 7.56 -12.35
N ALA A 73 -26.71 6.91 -11.19
CA ALA A 73 -27.83 6.16 -10.65
C ALA A 73 -28.74 7.03 -9.75
N GLU A 74 -28.42 8.31 -9.58
CA GLU A 74 -29.15 9.26 -8.71
C GLU A 74 -29.31 8.73 -7.28
N ILE A 75 -28.27 8.05 -6.77
CA ILE A 75 -28.27 7.48 -5.43
C ILE A 75 -28.02 8.61 -4.42
N ASP A 76 -28.89 8.72 -3.43
CA ASP A 76 -28.70 9.60 -2.27
C ASP A 76 -27.65 8.99 -1.32
N ALA A 77 -26.39 9.23 -1.63
CA ALA A 77 -25.24 8.82 -0.83
C ALA A 77 -24.55 10.06 -0.24
N PRO A 78 -24.04 9.98 1.01
CA PRO A 78 -23.22 11.04 1.56
C PRO A 78 -21.94 11.23 0.72
N PRO A 79 -21.38 12.46 0.68
CA PRO A 79 -20.14 12.72 -0.04
C PRO A 79 -18.99 11.90 0.56
N ALA A 80 -18.04 11.50 -0.29
CA ALA A 80 -16.84 10.82 0.16
C ALA A 80 -16.04 11.72 1.12
N GLU A 81 -15.66 11.16 2.27
CA GLU A 81 -14.80 11.82 3.25
C GLU A 81 -13.34 11.45 2.99
N ALA A 82 -12.46 12.45 2.98
CA ALA A 82 -11.02 12.21 2.85
C ALA A 82 -10.46 11.69 4.19
N ASP A 83 -9.71 10.60 4.15
CA ASP A 83 -9.06 10.04 5.32
C ASP A 83 -7.64 10.64 5.49
N PRO A 84 -7.34 11.34 6.61
CA PRO A 84 -6.01 11.93 6.85
C PRO A 84 -4.85 10.93 6.81
N VAL A 85 -5.13 9.63 6.97
CA VAL A 85 -4.12 8.57 6.89
C VAL A 85 -3.66 8.30 5.45
N GLU A 86 -4.37 8.78 4.43
CA GLU A 86 -3.97 8.70 3.01
C GLU A 86 -2.95 9.78 2.61
N ALA A 87 -2.74 10.79 3.45
CA ALA A 87 -1.80 11.87 3.14
C ALA A 87 -0.35 11.35 2.96
N LEU A 88 0.32 11.88 1.94
CA LEU A 88 1.69 11.51 1.56
C LEU A 88 2.66 11.64 2.76
N ASN A 89 3.50 10.63 2.96
CA ASN A 89 4.51 10.62 4.02
C ASN A 89 5.92 10.74 3.39
N PRO A 90 6.58 11.91 3.47
CA PRO A 90 7.85 12.18 2.77
C PRO A 90 9.01 11.27 3.19
N GLY A 91 9.02 10.77 4.43
CA GLY A 91 10.10 9.92 4.97
C GLY A 91 10.05 8.47 4.52
N MET A 92 8.97 8.05 3.86
CA MET A 92 8.73 6.63 3.56
C MET A 92 9.65 5.98 2.55
N LEU A 93 10.12 6.77 1.58
CA LEU A 93 11.00 6.26 0.53
C LEU A 93 12.49 6.43 0.91
N ALA A 94 12.76 7.03 2.08
CA ALA A 94 14.10 7.24 2.61
C ALA A 94 14.63 5.93 3.24
N GLY A 95 14.87 4.91 2.42
CA GLY A 95 15.35 3.62 2.91
C GLY A 95 15.17 2.44 1.96
N LEU A 96 15.01 2.69 0.65
CA LEU A 96 14.85 1.63 -0.34
C LEU A 96 16.12 0.78 -0.42
N ALA A 97 16.13 -0.32 0.31
CA ALA A 97 17.20 -1.30 0.27
C ALA A 97 16.85 -2.42 -0.74
N ASP A 98 17.70 -2.60 -1.74
CA ASP A 98 17.58 -3.71 -2.70
C ASP A 98 17.97 -5.06 -2.06
N SER A 99 18.52 -5.03 -0.84
CA SER A 99 18.87 -6.21 -0.05
C SER A 99 18.83 -5.93 1.45
N LEU A 100 18.55 -6.97 2.24
CA LEU A 100 18.57 -6.92 3.70
C LEU A 100 19.43 -8.06 4.24
N ASP A 101 20.40 -7.73 5.10
CA ASP A 101 21.17 -8.71 5.85
C ASP A 101 20.52 -8.91 7.22
N LEU A 102 19.98 -10.11 7.45
CA LEU A 102 19.16 -10.41 8.62
C LEU A 102 19.97 -10.29 9.92
N LYS A 103 21.22 -10.76 9.93
CA LYS A 103 22.07 -10.68 11.12
C LYS A 103 22.48 -9.26 11.44
N GLN A 104 22.90 -8.49 10.43
CA GLN A 104 23.25 -7.08 10.64
C GLN A 104 22.04 -6.25 11.07
N ALA A 105 20.85 -6.59 10.57
CA ALA A 105 19.60 -5.97 10.98
C ALA A 105 19.09 -6.46 12.35
N GLY A 106 19.75 -7.43 13.00
CA GLY A 106 19.31 -8.00 14.27
C GLY A 106 18.00 -8.78 14.18
N ILE A 107 17.68 -9.34 13.01
CA ILE A 107 16.47 -10.10 12.75
C ILE A 107 16.76 -11.59 12.97
N ASN A 108 16.14 -12.15 14.00
CA ASN A 108 16.39 -13.52 14.45
C ASN A 108 15.25 -14.48 14.06
N THR A 109 14.10 -13.93 13.66
CA THR A 109 12.87 -14.68 13.40
C THR A 109 12.09 -14.01 12.28
N ILE A 110 11.53 -14.84 11.39
CA ILE A 110 10.63 -14.44 10.31
C ILE A 110 9.35 -15.27 10.51
N ILE A 111 8.20 -14.62 10.51
CA ILE A 111 6.87 -15.23 10.76
C ILE A 111 6.02 -15.06 9.51
#